data_AF-M9MFZ2-F1
#
_entry.id   AF-M9MFZ2-F1
#
_cell.length_a   1.000
_cell.length_b   1.000
_cell.length_c   1.000
_cell.angle_alpha   90.00
_cell.angle_beta   90.00
_cell.angle_gamma   90.00
#
_symmetry.space_group_name_H-M   'P 1'
#
loop_
_entity.id
_entity.type
_entity.pdbx_description
1 polymer ?
#
loop_
_entity_poly.entity_id
_entity_poly.type
_entity_poly.pdbx_seq_one_letter_code
_entity_poly.pdbx_strand_id
1 'polypeptide(L)'
;MSAAMSPEATEERKQRAPAATEETRRLLGPALSGKHADLTEHLRKRQVADLAKISESGTGILGWFSTTLSDLYTYLFVWFPRTWWITLTSLPGYLLDPLGLGTTLIFAFGTTIILLIGLTISAIWRLPIVQSYWRPYSNKKDIGLANMFYPLIFEFGADPQNKLIRDAAFTVMSDPTGTYAQPSSDQQRSFDLEICKILMMLSALVYERDVGAYHEAAMSAHKAKKLKKSLLMGSDTLTDAGKDAYKKLATADRKIIKVAKEWGLNYVSVSELATNTSPLCGAFWNPDYNFLILAFKGTNPVEFKEWAIDMTFDYVDGRGWLPGYTKAHAGFYNQLFPQSLNKKTGAFPYSQIRASVADIVRQIRATTGKDHVNLYVTGHSLGAALACVFYSRAIASPKDYGLNEQGTNQVYVRDAYTFGTPIVGDPDCISAFNQACHDRDLDHPQALWRVTSRRDSIATMMPDAGDFNTLKHISPTSQLHFAHIGQEVQLSNDIRKVYTGPGTALPKQTPVNIVTHLDRGGVGPEVNLPGYFWFLERTPVINRMIAHLPASYWDRLSKVRSEYDIEYIDWH
;
A
#
# COMPACT_ATOMS: atom_id res chain seq x y z
N MET A 1 -6.00 -74.28 23.86
CA MET A 1 -7.22 -73.62 23.37
C MET A 1 -6.82 -72.28 22.79
N SER A 2 -7.14 -72.06 21.51
CA SER A 2 -6.88 -70.91 20.64
C SER A 2 -5.43 -70.60 20.26
N ALA A 3 -5.21 -70.62 18.94
CA ALA A 3 -3.99 -70.37 18.21
C ALA A 3 -3.96 -68.92 17.68
N ALA A 4 -2.75 -68.46 17.35
CA ALA A 4 -2.43 -67.16 16.80
C ALA A 4 -3.04 -66.90 15.39
N MET A 5 -3.43 -65.65 15.14
CA MET A 5 -3.42 -65.00 13.82
C MET A 5 -3.27 -63.48 14.00
N SER A 6 -2.27 -62.87 13.35
CA SER A 6 -2.34 -61.46 12.92
C SER A 6 -3.29 -61.35 11.71
N PRO A 7 -3.80 -60.16 11.33
CA PRO A 7 -3.01 -59.31 10.43
C PRO A 7 -3.29 -57.79 10.45
N GLU A 8 -2.42 -57.09 9.71
CA GLU A 8 -2.70 -55.92 8.86
C GLU A 8 -2.72 -54.49 9.44
N ALA A 9 -1.62 -53.82 9.14
CA ALA A 9 -1.50 -52.38 9.00
C ALA A 9 -2.52 -51.82 8.00
N THR A 10 -3.24 -50.77 8.40
CA THR A 10 -3.98 -49.92 7.47
C THR A 10 -3.35 -48.54 7.47
N GLU A 11 -2.73 -48.19 6.34
CA GLU A 11 -2.22 -46.87 6.01
C GLU A 11 -3.31 -45.80 6.14
N GLU A 12 -3.06 -44.79 6.98
CA GLU A 12 -3.80 -43.53 6.97
C GLU A 12 -3.48 -42.75 5.69
N ARG A 13 -4.48 -42.70 4.82
CA ARG A 13 -4.50 -41.94 3.59
C ARG A 13 -4.55 -40.43 3.92
N LYS A 14 -3.38 -39.78 3.94
CA LYS A 14 -3.24 -38.32 3.87
C LYS A 14 -4.04 -37.76 2.67
N GLN A 15 -5.20 -37.16 2.94
CA GLN A 15 -5.91 -36.34 1.96
C GLN A 15 -5.13 -35.04 1.76
N ARG A 16 -4.22 -35.03 0.78
CA ARG A 16 -3.77 -33.81 0.13
C ARG A 16 -4.96 -33.23 -0.63
N ALA A 17 -5.27 -31.96 -0.40
CA ALA A 17 -6.12 -31.19 -1.31
C ALA A 17 -5.54 -31.28 -2.73
N PRO A 18 -6.33 -31.59 -3.76
CA PRO A 18 -5.81 -31.68 -5.12
C PRO A 18 -5.51 -30.26 -5.61
N ALA A 19 -4.24 -29.96 -5.81
CA ALA A 19 -3.84 -28.95 -6.78
C ALA A 19 -4.55 -29.27 -8.10
N ALA A 20 -5.16 -28.26 -8.74
CA ALA A 20 -5.87 -28.42 -10.00
C ALA A 20 -5.02 -29.26 -10.97
N THR A 21 -5.56 -30.43 -11.34
CA THR A 21 -4.91 -31.37 -12.26
C THR A 21 -4.59 -30.67 -13.58
N GLU A 22 -3.44 -31.01 -14.16
CA GLU A 22 -2.94 -30.43 -15.41
C GLU A 22 -3.92 -30.58 -16.59
N GLU A 23 -4.86 -31.52 -16.45
CA GLU A 23 -5.99 -31.78 -17.35
C GLU A 23 -7.08 -30.68 -17.25
N THR A 24 -7.35 -30.14 -16.07
CA THR A 24 -8.24 -28.99 -15.84
C THR A 24 -7.65 -27.70 -16.44
N ARG A 25 -6.33 -27.53 -16.37
CA ARG A 25 -5.58 -26.45 -17.06
C ARG A 25 -5.71 -26.53 -18.59
N ARG A 26 -5.73 -27.75 -19.16
CA ARG A 26 -5.90 -27.96 -20.60
C ARG A 26 -7.34 -27.73 -21.07
N LEU A 27 -8.34 -28.01 -20.23
CA LEU A 27 -9.76 -27.84 -20.56
C LEU A 27 -10.26 -26.40 -20.45
N LEU A 28 -9.65 -25.55 -19.62
CA LEU A 28 -10.03 -24.13 -19.47
C LEU A 28 -9.47 -23.21 -20.57
N GLY A 29 -8.49 -23.68 -21.35
CA GLY A 29 -8.15 -23.19 -22.69
C GLY A 29 -7.71 -21.72 -22.88
N PRO A 30 -7.19 -21.36 -24.08
CA PRO A 30 -6.81 -19.99 -24.45
C PRO A 30 -7.94 -18.95 -24.37
N ALA A 31 -9.20 -19.40 -24.39
CA ALA A 31 -10.38 -18.54 -24.44
C ALA A 31 -10.62 -17.72 -23.17
N LEU A 32 -10.23 -18.22 -21.98
CA LEU A 32 -10.34 -17.47 -20.72
C LEU A 32 -9.12 -16.56 -20.48
N SER A 33 -7.94 -16.97 -20.93
CA SER A 33 -6.75 -16.11 -20.92
C SER A 33 -6.93 -14.86 -21.79
N GLY A 34 -7.63 -14.97 -22.93
CA GLY A 34 -7.99 -13.82 -23.77
C GLY A 34 -8.84 -12.80 -23.01
N LYS A 35 -9.82 -13.25 -22.22
CA LYS A 35 -10.68 -12.35 -21.44
C LYS A 35 -9.88 -11.50 -20.45
N HIS A 36 -8.87 -12.06 -19.78
CA HIS A 36 -8.04 -11.29 -18.83
C HIS A 36 -7.21 -10.21 -19.50
N ALA A 37 -6.72 -10.48 -20.71
CA ALA A 37 -6.06 -9.47 -21.53
C ALA A 37 -7.04 -8.36 -21.94
N ASP A 38 -8.25 -8.72 -22.37
CA ASP A 38 -9.31 -7.77 -22.72
C ASP A 38 -9.71 -6.89 -21.52
N LEU A 39 -9.82 -7.48 -20.32
CA LEU A 39 -10.10 -6.70 -19.09
C LEU A 39 -8.96 -5.72 -18.79
N THR A 40 -7.71 -6.17 -18.90
CA THR A 40 -6.55 -5.31 -18.66
C THR A 40 -6.52 -4.14 -19.65
N GLU A 41 -6.87 -4.40 -20.92
CA GLU A 41 -7.00 -3.35 -21.94
C GLU A 41 -8.13 -2.37 -21.62
N HIS A 42 -9.31 -2.89 -21.24
CA HIS A 42 -10.47 -2.11 -20.83
C HIS A 42 -10.17 -1.18 -19.66
N LEU A 43 -9.58 -1.71 -18.59
CA LEU A 43 -9.22 -0.94 -17.40
C LEU A 43 -8.16 0.13 -17.72
N ARG A 44 -7.21 -0.16 -18.62
CA ARG A 44 -6.24 0.84 -19.06
C ARG A 44 -6.87 1.96 -19.91
N LYS A 45 -7.87 1.65 -20.74
CA LYS A 45 -8.65 2.68 -21.45
C LYS A 45 -9.39 3.59 -20.47
N ARG A 46 -9.97 3.02 -19.41
CA ARG A 46 -10.58 3.79 -18.32
C ARG A 46 -9.56 4.69 -17.61
N GLN A 47 -8.35 4.18 -17.34
CA GLN A 47 -7.25 4.97 -16.78
C GLN A 47 -6.91 6.19 -17.65
N VAL A 48 -6.87 6.04 -18.99
CA VAL A 48 -6.66 7.17 -19.93
C VAL A 48 -7.78 8.22 -19.79
N ALA A 49 -9.03 7.78 -19.65
CA ALA A 49 -10.17 8.68 -19.45
C ALA A 49 -10.05 9.48 -18.15
N ASP A 50 -9.59 8.82 -17.08
CA ASP A 50 -9.41 9.45 -15.78
C ASP A 50 -8.19 10.37 -15.75
N LEU A 51 -7.13 10.04 -16.47
CA LEU A 51 -5.97 10.91 -16.67
C LEU A 51 -6.37 12.26 -17.27
N ALA A 52 -7.32 12.28 -18.22
CA ALA A 52 -7.84 13.53 -18.78
C ALA A 52 -8.54 14.42 -17.73
N LYS A 53 -9.17 13.81 -16.73
CA LYS A 53 -9.88 14.55 -15.66
C LYS A 53 -8.88 15.18 -14.69
N ILE A 54 -7.85 14.45 -14.30
CA ILE A 54 -6.83 14.89 -13.33
C ILE A 54 -5.73 15.75 -13.95
N SER A 55 -5.52 15.71 -15.28
CA SER A 55 -4.48 16.48 -15.96
C SER A 55 -4.61 18.01 -15.86
N GLU A 56 -5.69 18.55 -15.28
CA GLU A 56 -5.86 19.98 -15.03
C GLU A 56 -5.24 20.46 -13.72
N SER A 57 -4.95 19.57 -12.78
CA SER A 57 -4.69 19.93 -11.38
C SER A 57 -3.22 20.01 -10.97
N GLY A 58 -2.25 20.02 -11.91
CA GLY A 58 -0.88 20.25 -11.45
C GLY A 58 0.26 20.35 -12.45
N THR A 59 1.44 20.01 -11.94
CA THR A 59 2.72 20.64 -12.33
C THR A 59 3.64 19.76 -13.14
N GLY A 60 3.39 18.45 -13.18
CA GLY A 60 4.13 17.49 -14.03
C GLY A 60 4.05 17.78 -15.53
N ILE A 61 3.30 18.80 -15.94
CA ILE A 61 3.10 19.25 -17.33
C ILE A 61 4.15 20.30 -17.76
N LEU A 62 4.93 20.80 -16.81
CA LEU A 62 5.86 21.91 -17.00
C LEU A 62 7.29 21.37 -17.15
N GLY A 63 8.12 22.03 -17.96
CA GLY A 63 9.56 21.72 -18.01
C GLY A 63 10.23 21.95 -16.65
N TRP A 64 11.41 21.34 -16.43
CA TRP A 64 12.08 21.28 -15.11
C TRP A 64 12.08 22.60 -14.31
N PHE A 65 12.36 23.72 -14.99
CA PHE A 65 12.39 25.05 -14.38
C PHE A 65 11.01 25.48 -13.88
N SER A 66 9.98 25.28 -14.71
CA SER A 66 8.62 25.70 -14.39
C SER A 66 7.95 24.76 -13.37
N THR A 67 8.30 23.47 -13.34
CA THR A 67 7.91 22.58 -12.24
C THR A 67 8.55 23.01 -10.92
N THR A 68 9.84 23.35 -10.94
CA THR A 68 10.56 23.84 -9.75
C THR A 68 9.96 25.15 -9.24
N LEU A 69 9.65 26.08 -10.14
CA LEU A 69 8.97 27.33 -9.78
C LEU A 69 7.59 27.06 -9.20
N SER A 70 6.88 26.06 -9.70
CA SER A 70 5.58 25.71 -9.16
C SER A 70 5.64 24.99 -7.81
N ASP A 71 6.67 24.20 -7.56
CA ASP A 71 6.89 23.61 -6.24
C ASP A 71 7.28 24.70 -5.23
N LEU A 72 8.13 25.64 -5.65
CA LEU A 72 8.46 26.84 -4.87
C LEU A 72 7.21 27.69 -4.59
N TYR A 73 6.36 27.89 -5.58
CA TYR A 73 5.08 28.59 -5.41
C TYR A 73 4.18 27.84 -4.41
N THR A 74 4.06 26.53 -4.57
CA THR A 74 3.27 25.68 -3.68
C THR A 74 3.79 25.78 -2.25
N TYR A 75 5.11 25.73 -2.06
CA TYR A 75 5.73 25.89 -0.75
C TYR A 75 5.47 27.29 -0.16
N LEU A 76 5.86 28.36 -0.87
CA LEU A 76 5.84 29.73 -0.34
C LEU A 76 4.45 30.36 -0.23
N PHE A 77 3.52 30.03 -1.13
CA PHE A 77 2.24 30.72 -1.23
C PHE A 77 1.03 29.86 -0.89
N VAL A 78 1.16 28.53 -0.89
CA VAL A 78 0.06 27.63 -0.54
C VAL A 78 0.29 26.99 0.81
N TRP A 79 1.38 26.23 0.96
CA TRP A 79 1.64 25.43 2.15
C TRP A 79 2.12 26.27 3.33
N PHE A 80 3.16 27.10 3.15
CA PHE A 80 3.74 27.88 4.23
C PHE A 80 2.75 28.88 4.84
N PRO A 81 2.01 29.70 4.06
CA PRO A 81 1.05 30.63 4.62
C PRO A 81 -0.11 29.90 5.28
N ARG A 82 -0.61 28.80 4.70
CA ARG A 82 -1.68 28.00 5.32
C ARG A 82 -1.24 27.43 6.66
N THR A 83 -0.05 26.85 6.72
CA THR A 83 0.49 26.23 7.94
C THR A 83 0.63 27.24 9.06
N TRP A 84 1.29 28.35 8.78
CA TRP A 84 1.47 29.41 9.77
C TRP A 84 0.17 30.17 10.06
N TRP A 85 -0.73 30.35 9.09
CA TRP A 85 -2.04 30.94 9.34
C TRP A 85 -2.86 30.09 10.31
N ILE A 86 -2.98 28.79 10.07
CA ILE A 86 -3.74 27.90 10.95
C ILE A 86 -3.07 27.81 12.32
N THR A 87 -1.73 27.73 12.36
CA THR A 87 -0.96 27.75 13.62
C THR A 87 -1.19 29.04 14.41
N LEU A 88 -1.11 30.20 13.76
CA LEU A 88 -1.27 31.51 14.41
C LEU A 88 -2.73 31.79 14.81
N THR A 89 -3.70 31.39 13.99
CA THR A 89 -5.13 31.59 14.29
C THR A 89 -5.68 30.60 15.33
N SER A 90 -4.99 29.48 15.56
CA SER A 90 -5.31 28.54 16.64
C SER A 90 -4.67 28.93 17.98
N LEU A 91 -3.69 29.85 18.02
CA LEU A 91 -3.06 30.32 19.26
C LEU A 91 -4.05 30.75 20.36
N PRO A 92 -5.14 31.50 20.06
CA PRO A 92 -6.10 31.87 21.11
C PRO A 92 -6.80 30.65 21.72
N GLY A 93 -7.03 29.60 20.92
CA GLY A 93 -7.59 28.33 21.38
C GLY A 93 -6.64 27.52 22.25
N TYR A 94 -5.34 27.79 22.18
CA TYR A 94 -4.30 27.13 22.98
C TYR A 94 -3.84 27.93 24.21
N LEU A 95 -4.44 29.10 24.49
CA LEU A 95 -4.10 29.91 25.68
C LEU A 95 -4.20 29.12 26.99
N LEU A 96 -5.10 28.14 27.04
CA LEU A 96 -5.30 27.25 28.19
C LEU A 96 -4.72 25.84 27.98
N ASP A 97 -4.04 25.59 26.85
CA ASP A 97 -3.42 24.31 26.48
C ASP A 97 -1.96 24.54 26.02
N PRO A 98 -1.03 24.76 26.97
CA PRO A 98 0.38 25.03 26.65
C PRO A 98 1.07 23.86 25.94
N LEU A 99 0.61 22.62 26.15
CA LEU A 99 1.12 21.45 25.44
C LEU A 99 0.63 21.42 23.99
N GLY A 100 -0.66 21.67 23.75
CA GLY A 100 -1.22 21.85 22.41
C GLY A 100 -0.52 22.97 21.63
N LEU A 101 -0.26 24.09 22.31
CA LEU A 101 0.51 25.21 21.74
C LEU A 101 1.93 24.79 21.33
N GLY A 102 2.70 24.25 22.27
CA GLY A 102 4.10 23.88 22.04
C GLY A 102 4.24 22.83 20.94
N THR A 103 3.37 21.83 20.95
CA THR A 103 3.37 20.74 19.96
C THR A 103 3.02 21.24 18.57
N THR A 104 2.03 22.12 18.44
CA THR A 104 1.67 22.75 17.16
C THR A 104 2.82 23.60 16.60
N LEU A 105 3.50 24.39 17.42
CA LEU A 105 4.64 25.20 17.00
C LEU A 105 5.84 24.34 16.58
N ILE A 106 6.17 23.30 17.34
CA ILE A 106 7.24 22.35 17.00
C ILE A 106 6.93 21.66 15.67
N PHE A 107 5.68 21.23 15.45
CA PHE A 107 5.25 20.63 14.19
C PHE A 107 5.37 21.61 13.03
N ALA A 108 4.85 22.82 13.16
CA ALA A 108 4.90 23.84 12.12
C ALA A 108 6.35 24.15 11.72
N PHE A 109 7.25 24.27 12.70
CA PHE A 109 8.67 24.50 12.45
C PHE A 109 9.37 23.29 11.82
N GLY A 110 9.15 22.09 12.38
CA GLY A 110 9.74 20.85 11.89
C GLY A 110 9.32 20.53 10.46
N THR A 111 8.02 20.61 10.16
CA THR A 111 7.48 20.40 8.81
C THR A 111 7.99 21.45 7.82
N THR A 112 8.14 22.71 8.23
CA THR A 112 8.75 23.77 7.40
C THR A 112 10.18 23.40 6.99
N ILE A 113 11.00 22.93 7.94
CA ILE A 113 12.38 22.52 7.65
C ILE A 113 12.41 21.29 6.73
N ILE A 114 11.63 20.26 7.05
CA ILE A 114 11.59 19.02 6.28
C ILE A 114 11.14 19.28 4.84
N LEU A 115 10.09 20.09 4.65
CA LEU A 115 9.61 20.44 3.32
C LEU A 115 10.58 21.34 2.56
N LEU A 116 11.32 22.22 3.23
CA LEU A 116 12.39 22.99 2.58
C LEU A 116 13.51 22.08 2.09
N ILE A 117 13.90 21.07 2.87
CA ILE A 117 14.86 20.04 2.46
C ILE A 117 14.31 19.25 1.28
N GLY A 118 13.06 18.78 1.35
CA GLY A 118 12.39 18.06 0.27
C GLY A 118 12.28 18.87 -1.03
N LEU A 119 11.98 20.17 -0.92
CA LEU A 119 11.97 21.11 -2.04
C LEU A 119 13.36 21.25 -2.66
N THR A 120 14.39 21.36 -1.83
CA THR A 120 15.79 21.48 -2.28
C THR A 120 16.23 20.21 -3.01
N ILE A 121 15.91 19.03 -2.45
CA ILE A 121 16.20 17.73 -3.08
C ILE A 121 15.47 17.61 -4.42
N SER A 122 14.17 17.94 -4.48
CA SER A 122 13.37 17.94 -5.71
C SER A 122 13.98 18.86 -6.77
N ALA A 123 14.37 20.08 -6.38
CA ALA A 123 14.98 21.06 -7.29
C ALA A 123 16.33 20.58 -7.84
N ILE A 124 17.22 20.07 -6.98
CA ILE A 124 18.51 19.51 -7.39
C ILE A 124 18.31 18.32 -8.31
N TRP A 125 17.40 17.41 -7.96
CA TRP A 125 17.14 16.20 -8.74
C TRP A 125 16.70 16.52 -10.17
N ARG A 126 15.92 17.57 -10.35
CA ARG A 126 15.39 17.99 -11.65
C ARG A 126 16.41 18.73 -12.53
N LEU A 127 17.59 19.07 -12.01
CA LEU A 127 18.64 19.71 -12.81
C LEU A 127 19.03 18.80 -13.98
N PRO A 128 19.22 19.36 -15.20
CA PRO A 128 19.62 18.58 -16.37
C PRO A 128 20.90 17.77 -16.15
N ILE A 129 21.85 18.30 -15.37
CA ILE A 129 23.10 17.63 -15.04
C ILE A 129 22.88 16.39 -14.17
N VAL A 130 21.97 16.43 -13.19
CA VAL A 130 21.65 15.27 -12.37
C VAL A 130 20.90 14.23 -13.20
N GLN A 131 19.95 14.68 -14.01
CA GLN A 131 19.19 13.83 -14.93
C GLN A 131 20.06 13.19 -16.01
N SER A 132 21.12 13.84 -16.49
CA SER A 132 22.02 13.29 -17.50
C SER A 132 22.87 12.14 -16.97
N TYR A 133 23.13 12.08 -15.66
CA TYR A 133 23.77 10.92 -15.03
C TYR A 133 22.74 9.85 -14.61
N TRP A 134 21.63 10.28 -13.99
CA TRP A 134 20.63 9.36 -13.45
C TRP A 134 19.90 8.57 -14.53
N ARG A 135 19.40 9.23 -15.59
CA ARG A 135 18.56 8.56 -16.60
C ARG A 135 19.29 7.42 -17.32
N PRO A 136 20.55 7.58 -17.81
CA PRO A 136 21.27 6.47 -18.42
C PRO A 136 21.51 5.32 -17.44
N TYR A 137 21.82 5.63 -16.18
CA TYR A 137 22.02 4.62 -15.14
C TYR A 137 20.73 3.83 -14.85
N SER A 138 19.64 4.55 -14.57
CA SER A 138 18.30 3.98 -14.33
C SER A 138 17.81 3.18 -15.53
N ASN A 139 17.97 3.66 -16.77
CA ASN A 139 17.60 2.94 -17.99
C ASN A 139 18.44 1.68 -18.21
N LYS A 140 19.76 1.75 -17.95
CA LYS A 140 20.67 0.60 -18.13
C LYS A 140 20.39 -0.51 -17.13
N LYS A 141 20.02 -0.14 -15.90
CA LYS A 141 19.74 -1.08 -14.82
C LYS A 141 18.24 -1.42 -14.71
N ASP A 142 17.38 -0.71 -15.42
CA ASP A 142 15.91 -0.78 -15.33
C ASP A 142 15.44 -0.66 -13.87
N ILE A 143 15.87 0.39 -13.14
CA ILE A 143 15.59 0.56 -11.69
C ILE A 143 15.09 1.96 -11.33
N GLY A 144 14.12 2.00 -10.42
CA GLY A 144 13.63 3.20 -9.75
C GLY A 144 14.53 3.62 -8.58
N LEU A 145 14.36 4.87 -8.15
CA LEU A 145 15.14 5.46 -7.06
C LEU A 145 14.87 4.77 -5.71
N ALA A 146 13.61 4.42 -5.42
CA ALA A 146 13.22 3.81 -4.15
C ALA A 146 13.88 2.43 -3.90
N ASN A 147 14.14 1.67 -4.96
CA ASN A 147 14.71 0.32 -4.89
C ASN A 147 16.18 0.25 -5.31
N MET A 148 16.86 1.40 -5.45
CA MET A 148 18.24 1.44 -5.95
C MET A 148 19.24 0.65 -5.08
N PHE A 149 18.95 0.51 -3.78
CA PHE A 149 19.83 -0.15 -2.83
C PHE A 149 19.74 -1.68 -2.87
N TYR A 150 18.66 -2.24 -3.43
CA TYR A 150 18.53 -3.67 -3.63
C TYR A 150 17.57 -3.99 -4.80
N PRO A 151 18.01 -3.79 -6.05
CA PRO A 151 17.16 -3.99 -7.22
C PRO A 151 16.80 -5.45 -7.49
N LEU A 152 17.55 -6.39 -6.90
CA LEU A 152 17.33 -7.84 -6.99
C LEU A 152 16.05 -8.31 -6.28
N ILE A 153 15.39 -7.43 -5.51
CA ILE A 153 14.10 -7.72 -4.86
C ILE A 153 13.04 -8.26 -5.82
N PHE A 154 13.13 -7.95 -7.11
CA PHE A 154 12.16 -8.38 -8.12
C PHE A 154 12.59 -9.61 -8.95
N GLU A 155 13.83 -10.08 -8.79
CA GLU A 155 14.41 -11.13 -9.63
C GLU A 155 13.96 -12.53 -9.15
N PHE A 156 12.75 -12.92 -9.55
CA PHE A 156 12.16 -14.21 -9.19
C PHE A 156 12.96 -15.43 -9.68
N GLY A 157 13.70 -15.27 -10.77
CA GLY A 157 14.58 -16.32 -11.32
C GLY A 157 15.95 -16.42 -10.66
N ALA A 158 16.32 -15.47 -9.78
CA ALA A 158 17.62 -15.46 -9.12
C ALA A 158 17.70 -16.49 -7.97
N ASP A 159 16.58 -16.77 -7.31
CA ASP A 159 16.51 -17.73 -6.19
C ASP A 159 15.25 -18.60 -6.29
N PRO A 160 15.36 -19.95 -6.32
CA PRO A 160 14.23 -20.87 -6.26
C PRO A 160 13.26 -20.61 -5.08
N GLN A 161 13.74 -20.04 -3.97
CA GLN A 161 12.91 -19.71 -2.81
C GLN A 161 11.83 -18.67 -3.12
N ASN A 162 12.09 -17.71 -4.01
CA ASN A 162 11.10 -16.70 -4.37
C ASN A 162 9.85 -17.33 -4.99
N LYS A 163 10.04 -18.37 -5.81
CA LYS A 163 8.93 -19.15 -6.37
C LYS A 163 8.14 -19.88 -5.29
N LEU A 164 8.82 -20.49 -4.32
CA LEU A 164 8.17 -21.19 -3.19
C LEU A 164 7.34 -20.22 -2.34
N ILE A 165 7.91 -19.06 -1.98
CA ILE A 165 7.23 -18.00 -1.24
C ILE A 165 5.95 -17.57 -1.97
N ARG A 166 6.03 -17.34 -3.29
CA ARG A 166 4.86 -16.99 -4.09
C ARG A 166 3.81 -18.07 -4.12
N ASP A 167 4.21 -19.31 -4.43
CA ASP A 167 3.26 -20.41 -4.61
C ASP A 167 2.53 -20.71 -3.29
N ALA A 168 3.24 -20.63 -2.16
CA ALA A 168 2.65 -20.70 -0.82
C ALA A 168 1.69 -19.54 -0.58
N ALA A 169 2.12 -18.28 -0.76
CA ALA A 169 1.28 -17.11 -0.56
C ALA A 169 0.01 -17.14 -1.43
N PHE A 170 0.12 -17.52 -2.71
CA PHE A 170 -1.03 -17.57 -3.62
C PHE A 170 -2.05 -18.63 -3.20
N THR A 171 -1.56 -19.76 -2.67
CA THR A 171 -2.40 -20.83 -2.12
C THR A 171 -3.16 -20.31 -0.90
N VAL A 172 -2.47 -19.72 0.07
CA VAL A 172 -3.09 -19.15 1.28
C VAL A 172 -4.07 -18.03 0.94
N MET A 173 -3.69 -17.09 0.05
CA MET A 173 -4.56 -15.98 -0.33
C MET A 173 -5.83 -16.42 -1.07
N SER A 174 -5.80 -17.58 -1.74
CA SER A 174 -6.97 -18.13 -2.44
C SER A 174 -7.94 -18.85 -1.52
N ASP A 175 -7.41 -19.50 -0.49
CA ASP A 175 -8.18 -20.25 0.50
C ASP A 175 -7.72 -19.91 1.94
N PRO A 176 -7.98 -18.67 2.39
CA PRO A 176 -7.45 -18.17 3.67
C PRO A 176 -8.09 -18.84 4.88
N THR A 177 -9.24 -19.49 4.71
CA THR A 177 -9.94 -20.25 5.77
C THR A 177 -9.56 -21.73 5.77
N GLY A 178 -8.77 -22.16 4.79
CA GLY A 178 -8.33 -23.55 4.68
C GLY A 178 -7.37 -23.95 5.80
N THR A 179 -7.26 -25.25 6.07
CA THR A 179 -6.35 -25.78 7.11
C THR A 179 -4.89 -25.46 6.83
N TYR A 180 -4.50 -25.40 5.56
CA TYR A 180 -3.15 -24.99 5.15
C TYR A 180 -2.84 -23.56 5.57
N ALA A 181 -3.82 -22.64 5.52
CA ALA A 181 -3.61 -21.22 5.79
C ALA A 181 -3.33 -20.89 7.26
N GLN A 182 -3.69 -21.78 8.19
CA GLN A 182 -3.61 -21.54 9.64
C GLN A 182 -4.25 -20.19 10.04
N PRO A 183 -5.54 -19.98 9.72
CA PRO A 183 -6.20 -18.69 9.89
C PRO A 183 -6.16 -18.21 11.34
N SER A 184 -6.22 -16.88 11.50
CA SER A 184 -6.50 -16.26 12.80
C SER A 184 -7.81 -16.80 13.40
N SER A 185 -7.83 -16.94 14.71
CA SER A 185 -9.01 -17.27 15.53
C SER A 185 -9.33 -16.12 16.48
N ASP A 186 -10.42 -16.22 17.24
CA ASP A 186 -10.75 -15.30 18.32
C ASP A 186 -9.63 -15.20 19.38
N GLN A 187 -9.04 -16.34 19.74
CA GLN A 187 -7.98 -16.46 20.75
C GLN A 187 -6.58 -16.09 20.25
N GLN A 188 -6.31 -16.19 18.94
CA GLN A 188 -4.95 -16.03 18.41
C GLN A 188 -4.95 -15.39 17.03
N ARG A 189 -3.99 -14.51 16.76
CA ARG A 189 -3.76 -13.95 15.43
C ARG A 189 -2.56 -14.58 14.75
N SER A 190 -2.70 -14.89 13.47
CA SER A 190 -1.64 -15.46 12.65
C SER A 190 -1.06 -14.39 11.72
N PHE A 191 0.23 -14.11 11.87
CA PHE A 191 1.00 -13.26 10.96
C PHE A 191 1.70 -14.14 9.93
N ASP A 192 1.21 -14.11 8.68
CA ASP A 192 1.71 -14.96 7.61
C ASP A 192 2.94 -14.36 6.90
N LEU A 193 4.08 -15.06 6.99
CA LEU A 193 5.34 -14.58 6.42
C LEU A 193 5.33 -14.54 4.90
N GLU A 194 4.70 -15.49 4.24
CA GLU A 194 4.71 -15.59 2.77
C GLU A 194 3.82 -14.51 2.14
N ILE A 195 2.64 -14.27 2.72
CA ILE A 195 1.78 -13.14 2.34
C ILE A 195 2.50 -11.82 2.58
N CYS A 196 3.07 -11.63 3.78
CA CYS A 196 3.80 -10.42 4.13
C CYS A 196 4.93 -10.12 3.12
N LYS A 197 5.72 -11.13 2.76
CA LYS A 197 6.81 -11.00 1.76
C LYS A 197 6.31 -10.58 0.39
N ILE A 198 5.28 -11.25 -0.12
CA ILE A 198 4.72 -10.92 -1.45
C ILE A 198 4.15 -9.52 -1.45
N LEU A 199 3.41 -9.12 -0.41
CA LEU A 199 2.84 -7.78 -0.29
C LEU A 199 3.91 -6.70 -0.13
N MET A 200 5.01 -6.98 0.59
CA MET A 200 6.17 -6.09 0.67
C MET A 200 6.80 -5.88 -0.71
N MET A 201 7.06 -6.96 -1.45
CA MET A 201 7.67 -6.84 -2.77
C MET A 201 6.74 -6.14 -3.77
N LEU A 202 5.42 -6.37 -3.74
CA LEU A 202 4.46 -5.64 -4.58
C LEU A 202 4.37 -4.15 -4.20
N SER A 203 4.46 -3.83 -2.90
CA SER A 203 4.53 -2.44 -2.42
C SER A 203 5.82 -1.74 -2.88
N ALA A 204 6.93 -2.47 -2.96
CA ALA A 204 8.17 -1.99 -3.55
C ALA A 204 8.06 -1.85 -5.08
N LEU A 205 7.37 -2.78 -5.75
CA LEU A 205 7.26 -2.84 -7.21
C LEU A 205 6.52 -1.63 -7.77
N VAL A 206 5.46 -1.15 -7.12
CA VAL A 206 4.71 0.03 -7.59
C VAL A 206 5.56 1.32 -7.63
N TYR A 207 6.71 1.36 -6.94
CA TYR A 207 7.68 2.46 -7.08
C TYR A 207 8.44 2.44 -8.41
N GLU A 208 8.46 1.31 -9.13
CA GLU A 208 9.15 1.15 -10.42
C GLU A 208 8.39 1.77 -11.60
N ARG A 209 7.29 2.49 -11.32
CA ARG A 209 6.63 3.31 -12.33
C ARG A 209 7.57 4.40 -12.83
N ASP A 210 7.75 4.47 -14.15
CA ASP A 210 8.48 5.55 -14.78
C ASP A 210 7.65 6.84 -14.72
N VAL A 211 8.03 7.68 -13.75
CA VAL A 211 7.39 8.97 -13.50
C VAL A 211 7.58 9.95 -14.66
N GLY A 212 8.68 9.84 -15.42
CA GLY A 212 8.90 10.64 -16.62
C GLY A 212 7.89 10.30 -17.71
N ALA A 213 7.75 9.02 -18.04
CA ALA A 213 6.77 8.55 -19.02
C ALA A 213 5.32 8.84 -18.58
N TYR A 214 5.02 8.75 -17.27
CA TYR A 214 3.72 9.15 -16.74
C TYR A 214 3.44 10.64 -16.94
N HIS A 215 4.39 11.51 -16.62
CA HIS A 215 4.25 12.95 -16.84
C HIS A 215 4.04 13.27 -18.32
N GLU A 216 4.72 12.57 -19.24
CA GLU A 216 4.47 12.70 -20.67
C GLU A 216 3.05 12.27 -21.06
N ALA A 217 2.52 11.20 -20.46
CA ALA A 217 1.13 10.79 -20.67
C ALA A 217 0.15 11.88 -20.19
N ALA A 218 0.39 12.43 -18.99
CA ALA A 218 -0.41 13.50 -18.42
C ALA A 218 -0.38 14.76 -19.28
N MET A 219 0.79 15.13 -19.84
CA MET A 219 0.94 16.22 -20.80
C MET A 219 0.14 16.00 -22.08
N SER A 220 0.19 14.80 -22.65
CA SER A 220 -0.59 14.44 -23.83
C SER A 220 -2.09 14.55 -23.58
N ALA A 221 -2.57 14.03 -22.44
CA ALA A 221 -3.97 14.14 -22.03
C ALA A 221 -4.40 15.61 -21.84
N HIS A 222 -3.56 16.41 -21.18
CA HIS A 222 -3.80 17.85 -20.98
C HIS A 222 -3.90 18.60 -22.31
N LYS A 223 -2.95 18.36 -23.22
CA LYS A 223 -2.91 19.01 -24.55
C LYS A 223 -4.14 18.65 -25.38
N ALA A 224 -4.56 17.39 -25.37
CA ALA A 224 -5.76 16.95 -26.06
C ALA A 224 -7.00 17.67 -25.53
N LYS A 225 -7.13 17.78 -24.20
CA LYS A 225 -8.24 18.49 -23.56
C LYS A 225 -8.25 19.98 -23.88
N LYS A 226 -7.09 20.66 -23.85
CA LYS A 226 -6.95 22.07 -24.25
C LYS A 226 -7.39 22.31 -25.71
N LEU A 227 -7.13 21.33 -26.58
CA LEU A 227 -7.58 21.34 -27.98
C LEU A 227 -9.02 20.84 -28.16
N LYS A 228 -9.77 20.60 -27.08
CA LYS A 228 -11.12 20.01 -27.08
C LYS A 228 -11.21 18.69 -27.87
N LYS A 229 -10.11 17.96 -27.96
CA LYS A 229 -10.06 16.61 -28.54
C LYS A 229 -10.44 15.62 -27.46
N SER A 230 -11.43 14.77 -27.74
CA SER A 230 -11.72 13.64 -26.87
C SER A 230 -10.58 12.62 -26.93
N LEU A 231 -10.25 11.98 -25.81
CA LEU A 231 -9.34 10.83 -25.78
C LEU A 231 -10.05 9.52 -26.14
N LEU A 232 -11.38 9.49 -26.01
CA LEU A 232 -12.23 8.33 -26.29
C LEU A 232 -13.41 8.71 -27.20
N MET A 233 -13.78 7.82 -28.11
CA MET A 233 -15.06 7.84 -28.82
C MET A 233 -15.96 6.79 -28.16
N GLY A 234 -17.07 7.21 -27.57
CA GLY A 234 -17.92 6.33 -26.77
C GLY A 234 -17.23 5.89 -25.47
N SER A 235 -17.46 4.65 -25.03
CA SER A 235 -16.88 4.09 -23.81
C SER A 235 -15.44 3.60 -23.98
N ASP A 236 -15.12 2.94 -25.10
CA ASP A 236 -13.92 2.08 -25.18
C ASP A 236 -13.02 2.29 -26.40
N THR A 237 -13.37 3.19 -27.33
CA THR A 237 -12.58 3.40 -28.57
C THR A 237 -11.62 4.57 -28.40
N LEU A 238 -10.30 4.34 -28.45
CA LEU A 238 -9.30 5.40 -28.33
C LEU A 238 -9.21 6.25 -29.61
N THR A 239 -9.25 7.58 -29.45
CA THR A 239 -8.83 8.51 -30.53
C THR A 239 -7.31 8.49 -30.68
N ASP A 240 -6.76 9.12 -31.72
CA ASP A 240 -5.30 9.17 -31.88
C ASP A 240 -4.59 9.89 -30.72
N ALA A 241 -5.25 10.90 -30.12
CA ALA A 241 -4.78 11.53 -28.90
C ALA A 241 -4.85 10.58 -27.69
N GLY A 242 -5.89 9.76 -27.60
CA GLY A 242 -6.03 8.70 -26.59
C GLY A 242 -4.98 7.61 -26.73
N LYS A 243 -4.66 7.18 -27.96
CA LYS A 243 -3.64 6.17 -28.25
C LYS A 243 -2.24 6.62 -27.81
N ASP A 244 -1.92 7.90 -27.99
CA ASP A 244 -0.64 8.45 -27.52
C ASP A 244 -0.53 8.43 -25.99
N ALA A 245 -1.55 8.90 -25.27
CA ALA A 245 -1.60 8.82 -23.81
C ALA A 245 -1.57 7.36 -23.31
N TYR A 246 -2.32 6.47 -23.96
CA TYR A 246 -2.35 5.04 -23.66
C TYR A 246 -0.96 4.40 -23.77
N LYS A 247 -0.23 4.68 -24.86
CA LYS A 247 1.13 4.13 -25.08
C LYS A 247 2.12 4.63 -24.04
N LYS A 248 2.03 5.91 -23.66
CA LYS A 248 2.88 6.50 -22.61
C LYS A 248 2.57 5.96 -21.22
N LEU A 249 1.30 5.75 -20.88
CA LEU A 249 0.92 5.03 -19.65
C LEU A 249 1.43 3.59 -19.63
N ALA A 250 1.32 2.86 -20.74
CA ALA A 250 1.88 1.52 -20.84
C ALA A 250 3.41 1.51 -20.69
N THR A 251 4.08 2.60 -21.10
CA THR A 251 5.52 2.79 -20.90
C THR A 251 5.84 3.11 -19.43
N ALA A 252 5.03 3.95 -18.78
CA ALA A 252 5.14 4.28 -17.37
C ALA A 252 5.08 3.02 -16.48
N ASP A 253 4.16 2.12 -16.79
CA ASP A 253 3.91 0.93 -15.99
C ASP A 253 4.68 -0.31 -16.50
N ARG A 254 5.58 -0.16 -17.50
CA ARG A 254 6.22 -1.26 -18.22
C ARG A 254 6.94 -2.26 -17.30
N LYS A 255 7.74 -1.76 -16.36
CA LYS A 255 8.50 -2.62 -15.45
C LYS A 255 7.57 -3.39 -14.50
N ILE A 256 6.54 -2.72 -13.98
CA ILE A 256 5.54 -3.34 -13.11
C ILE A 256 4.82 -4.47 -13.85
N ILE A 257 4.36 -4.21 -15.09
CA ILE A 257 3.69 -5.20 -15.94
C ILE A 257 4.61 -6.40 -16.22
N LYS A 258 5.88 -6.14 -16.53
CA LYS A 258 6.87 -7.18 -16.82
C LYS A 258 7.07 -8.10 -15.61
N VAL A 259 7.38 -7.53 -14.44
CA VAL A 259 7.62 -8.29 -13.20
C VAL A 259 6.34 -9.03 -12.76
N ALA A 260 5.18 -8.37 -12.79
CA ALA A 260 3.91 -9.02 -12.48
C ALA A 260 3.66 -10.25 -13.37
N LYS A 261 3.89 -10.12 -14.68
CA LYS A 261 3.73 -11.23 -15.63
C LYS A 261 4.70 -12.37 -15.36
N GLU A 262 5.96 -12.08 -15.02
CA GLU A 262 6.94 -13.10 -14.61
C GLU A 262 6.47 -13.88 -13.38
N TRP A 263 5.70 -13.25 -12.50
CA TRP A 263 5.15 -13.87 -11.30
C TRP A 263 3.81 -14.56 -11.55
N GLY A 264 3.27 -14.51 -12.78
CA GLY A 264 1.96 -15.05 -13.12
C GLY A 264 0.79 -14.15 -12.70
N LEU A 265 1.06 -12.87 -12.41
CA LEU A 265 0.06 -11.87 -12.07
C LEU A 265 -0.26 -10.98 -13.27
N ASN A 266 -1.54 -10.62 -13.41
CA ASN A 266 -1.95 -9.46 -14.18
C ASN A 266 -1.80 -8.20 -13.34
N TYR A 267 -1.61 -7.07 -14.01
CA TYR A 267 -1.48 -5.77 -13.37
C TYR A 267 -2.21 -4.67 -14.14
N VAL A 268 -2.89 -3.79 -13.40
CA VAL A 268 -3.39 -2.52 -13.91
C VAL A 268 -3.40 -1.44 -12.83
N SER A 269 -3.11 -0.20 -13.21
CA SER A 269 -3.32 0.98 -12.38
C SER A 269 -4.82 1.34 -12.37
N VAL A 270 -5.49 1.20 -11.21
CA VAL A 270 -6.94 1.38 -11.08
C VAL A 270 -7.35 2.79 -10.65
N SER A 271 -6.43 3.57 -10.08
CA SER A 271 -6.65 4.99 -9.78
C SER A 271 -5.34 5.75 -9.63
N GLU A 272 -5.36 7.02 -10.00
CA GLU A 272 -4.28 8.02 -9.83
C GLU A 272 -4.50 8.90 -8.58
N LEU A 273 -5.40 8.48 -7.67
CA LEU A 273 -5.57 9.05 -6.32
C LEU A 273 -5.85 10.57 -6.28
N ALA A 274 -6.61 11.07 -7.26
CA ALA A 274 -6.92 12.50 -7.43
C ALA A 274 -5.70 13.44 -7.56
N THR A 275 -4.52 12.88 -7.83
CA THR A 275 -3.31 13.67 -8.09
C THR A 275 -2.89 13.52 -9.54
N ASN A 276 -2.16 14.51 -10.04
CA ASN A 276 -1.49 14.42 -11.32
C ASN A 276 0.03 14.19 -11.16
N THR A 277 0.45 13.85 -9.94
CA THR A 277 1.79 13.39 -9.59
C THR A 277 1.84 11.87 -9.70
N SER A 278 2.85 11.24 -9.10
CA SER A 278 3.10 9.81 -9.29
C SER A 278 2.36 8.81 -8.38
N PRO A 279 1.59 9.16 -7.32
CA PRO A 279 0.85 8.20 -6.52
C PRO A 279 -0.16 7.41 -7.35
N LEU A 280 -0.35 6.14 -7.02
CA LEU A 280 -1.32 5.27 -7.68
C LEU A 280 -1.83 4.19 -6.74
N CYS A 281 -3.00 3.66 -7.09
CA CYS A 281 -3.50 2.37 -6.62
C CYS A 281 -3.38 1.36 -7.77
N GLY A 282 -2.58 0.32 -7.57
CA GLY A 282 -2.35 -0.75 -8.53
C GLY A 282 -3.06 -2.02 -8.10
N ALA A 283 -3.70 -2.71 -9.03
CA ALA A 283 -4.36 -3.99 -8.79
C ALA A 283 -3.55 -5.14 -9.39
N PHE A 284 -3.33 -6.19 -8.61
CA PHE A 284 -2.66 -7.42 -9.00
C PHE A 284 -3.56 -8.62 -8.74
N TRP A 285 -3.70 -9.52 -9.72
CA TRP A 285 -4.47 -10.75 -9.55
C TRP A 285 -3.92 -11.84 -10.47
N ASN A 286 -4.19 -13.10 -10.12
CA ASN A 286 -3.87 -14.24 -10.97
C ASN A 286 -5.18 -14.81 -11.56
N PRO A 287 -5.24 -15.16 -12.86
CA PRO A 287 -6.40 -15.79 -13.49
C PRO A 287 -6.92 -17.07 -12.82
N ASP A 288 -6.00 -17.86 -12.25
CA ASP A 288 -6.24 -19.22 -11.76
C ASP A 288 -6.46 -19.28 -10.24
N TYR A 289 -6.26 -18.15 -9.52
CA TYR A 289 -6.32 -18.09 -8.06
C TYR A 289 -7.39 -17.10 -7.60
N ASN A 290 -7.99 -17.35 -6.43
CA ASN A 290 -9.12 -16.60 -5.93
C ASN A 290 -8.72 -15.43 -5.02
N PHE A 291 -7.88 -14.53 -5.53
CA PHE A 291 -7.49 -13.34 -4.78
C PHE A 291 -7.27 -12.11 -5.68
N LEU A 292 -7.38 -10.94 -5.07
CA LEU A 292 -7.05 -9.64 -5.61
C LEU A 292 -6.19 -8.89 -4.59
N ILE A 293 -5.10 -8.29 -5.03
CA ILE A 293 -4.23 -7.44 -4.22
C ILE A 293 -4.33 -6.00 -4.72
N LEU A 294 -4.59 -5.06 -3.82
CA LEU A 294 -4.47 -3.64 -4.08
C LEU A 294 -3.21 -3.10 -3.39
N ALA A 295 -2.27 -2.59 -4.19
CA ALA A 295 -1.04 -1.97 -3.71
C ALA A 295 -1.07 -0.45 -3.95
N PHE A 296 -0.87 0.31 -2.88
CA PHE A 296 -0.79 1.76 -2.93
C PHE A 296 0.66 2.21 -2.95
N LYS A 297 1.02 3.01 -3.95
CA LYS A 297 2.37 3.56 -4.06
C LYS A 297 2.55 4.71 -3.08
N GLY A 298 3.68 4.71 -2.37
CA GLY A 298 4.06 5.82 -1.49
C GLY A 298 4.88 6.91 -2.17
N THR A 299 5.48 7.75 -1.34
CA THR A 299 6.16 8.99 -1.74
C THR A 299 7.40 8.73 -2.58
N ASN A 300 7.41 9.27 -3.79
CA ASN A 300 8.60 9.42 -4.58
C ASN A 300 9.49 10.47 -3.90
N PRO A 301 10.72 10.13 -3.45
CA PRO A 301 11.54 11.02 -2.63
C PRO A 301 11.91 12.33 -3.33
N VAL A 302 11.74 12.42 -4.65
CA VAL A 302 12.05 13.61 -5.45
C VAL A 302 10.80 14.38 -5.91
N GLU A 303 9.61 14.00 -5.45
CA GLU A 303 8.36 14.71 -5.78
C GLU A 303 7.87 15.51 -4.57
N PHE A 304 8.16 16.81 -4.56
CA PHE A 304 7.86 17.72 -3.45
C PHE A 304 6.38 17.69 -3.02
N LYS A 305 5.46 17.57 -3.97
CA LYS A 305 4.02 17.56 -3.67
C LYS A 305 3.57 16.33 -2.90
N GLU A 306 4.25 15.20 -3.09
CA GLU A 306 3.99 13.98 -2.33
C GLU A 306 4.45 14.16 -0.87
N TRP A 307 5.62 14.77 -0.65
CA TRP A 307 6.05 15.19 0.69
C TRP A 307 5.09 16.19 1.36
N ALA A 308 4.53 17.13 0.60
CA ALA A 308 3.56 18.08 1.14
C ALA A 308 2.25 17.40 1.61
N ILE A 309 1.86 16.29 0.97
CA ILE A 309 0.74 15.45 1.42
C ILE A 309 1.10 14.82 2.77
N ASP A 310 2.29 14.23 2.89
CA ASP A 310 2.77 13.58 4.12
C ASP A 310 2.86 14.56 5.30
N MET A 311 3.23 15.81 5.03
CA MET A 311 3.40 16.85 6.04
C MET A 311 2.16 17.75 6.22
N THR A 312 0.99 17.29 5.74
CA THR A 312 -0.27 18.03 5.95
C THR A 312 -0.73 17.88 7.39
N PHE A 313 -0.51 18.92 8.20
CA PHE A 313 -0.85 18.96 9.62
C PHE A 313 -2.35 19.13 9.93
N ASP A 314 -3.20 19.27 8.91
CA ASP A 314 -4.63 19.52 9.09
C ASP A 314 -5.39 18.23 9.41
N TYR A 315 -6.34 18.32 10.35
CA TYR A 315 -7.38 17.33 10.53
C TYR A 315 -8.55 17.59 9.59
N VAL A 316 -9.21 16.52 9.17
CA VAL A 316 -10.48 16.57 8.47
C VAL A 316 -11.49 15.66 9.16
N ASP A 317 -12.77 16.03 9.10
CA ASP A 317 -13.85 15.16 9.56
C ASP A 317 -13.90 13.88 8.72
N GLY A 318 -13.56 12.75 9.35
CA GLY A 318 -13.52 11.43 8.72
C GLY A 318 -14.89 10.77 8.58
N ARG A 319 -15.90 11.21 9.35
CA ARG A 319 -17.17 10.49 9.54
C ARG A 319 -17.97 10.32 8.25
N GLY A 320 -17.76 11.19 7.26
CA GLY A 320 -18.46 11.13 5.98
C GLY A 320 -18.21 9.84 5.20
N TRP A 321 -16.99 9.30 5.27
CA TRP A 321 -16.61 8.07 4.59
C TRP A 321 -16.10 6.98 5.52
N LEU A 322 -15.55 7.33 6.69
CA LEU A 322 -14.99 6.41 7.67
C LEU A 322 -15.87 6.42 8.94
N PRO A 323 -16.82 5.47 9.08
CA PRO A 323 -17.68 5.42 10.25
C PRO A 323 -16.86 5.35 11.55
N GLY A 324 -17.20 6.21 12.51
CA GLY A 324 -16.53 6.28 13.82
C GLY A 324 -15.20 7.05 13.87
N TYR A 325 -14.64 7.45 12.72
CA TYR A 325 -13.42 8.27 12.69
C TYR A 325 -13.81 9.74 12.84
N THR A 326 -13.57 10.36 14.00
CA THR A 326 -13.97 11.76 14.19
C THR A 326 -13.00 12.71 13.50
N LYS A 327 -11.71 12.35 13.46
CA LYS A 327 -10.68 13.06 12.70
C LYS A 327 -9.78 12.10 11.92
N ALA A 328 -9.48 12.48 10.70
CA ALA A 328 -8.48 11.82 9.86
C ALA A 328 -7.40 12.82 9.43
N HIS A 329 -6.21 12.33 9.12
CA HIS A 329 -5.15 13.13 8.52
C HIS A 329 -5.60 13.64 7.14
N ALA A 330 -5.73 14.96 6.97
CA ALA A 330 -6.36 15.54 5.78
C ALA A 330 -5.58 15.23 4.49
N GLY A 331 -4.26 15.10 4.57
CA GLY A 331 -3.42 14.70 3.43
C GLY A 331 -3.89 13.37 2.83
N PHE A 332 -3.95 12.31 3.63
CA PHE A 332 -4.29 10.96 3.21
C PHE A 332 -5.78 10.82 2.89
N TYR A 333 -6.66 11.38 3.71
CA TYR A 333 -8.10 11.31 3.50
C TYR A 333 -8.51 11.92 2.16
N ASN A 334 -7.99 13.10 1.81
CA ASN A 334 -8.39 13.80 0.58
C ASN A 334 -7.89 13.13 -0.71
N GLN A 335 -6.91 12.22 -0.64
CA GLN A 335 -6.45 11.43 -1.79
C GLN A 335 -7.50 10.40 -2.22
N LEU A 336 -8.30 9.90 -1.28
CA LEU A 336 -9.36 8.92 -1.55
C LEU A 336 -10.75 9.57 -1.58
N PHE A 337 -10.97 10.54 -0.70
CA PHE A 337 -12.24 11.20 -0.42
C PHE A 337 -12.11 12.74 -0.46
N PRO A 338 -11.82 13.35 -1.62
CA PRO A 338 -11.63 14.80 -1.71
C PRO A 338 -12.86 15.58 -1.22
N GLN A 339 -12.66 16.43 -0.21
CA GLN A 339 -13.71 17.25 0.45
C GLN A 339 -14.33 18.29 -0.49
N SER A 340 -13.51 19.01 -1.25
CA SER A 340 -14.00 19.79 -2.37
C SER A 340 -14.33 18.80 -3.47
N LEU A 341 -15.62 18.47 -3.59
CA LEU A 341 -16.19 17.90 -4.82
C LEU A 341 -15.43 18.53 -5.97
N ASN A 342 -14.72 17.73 -6.75
CA ASN A 342 -14.17 18.20 -7.99
C ASN A 342 -15.39 18.41 -8.90
N LYS A 343 -16.09 19.53 -8.70
CA LYS A 343 -17.35 19.92 -9.38
C LYS A 343 -17.17 19.95 -10.91
N LYS A 344 -15.92 19.86 -11.37
CA LYS A 344 -15.50 19.78 -12.77
C LYS A 344 -15.33 18.36 -13.33
N THR A 345 -15.09 17.33 -12.51
CA THR A 345 -14.73 15.98 -13.00
C THR A 345 -15.68 14.85 -12.58
N GLY A 346 -16.42 15.00 -11.48
CA GLY A 346 -17.42 14.03 -11.03
C GLY A 346 -16.88 12.64 -10.65
N ALA A 347 -15.56 12.43 -10.63
CA ALA A 347 -14.94 11.13 -10.37
C ALA A 347 -14.17 11.14 -9.04
N PHE A 348 -14.58 10.25 -8.12
CA PHE A 348 -13.93 10.02 -6.84
C PHE A 348 -12.92 8.87 -6.97
N PRO A 349 -11.67 9.00 -6.49
CA PRO A 349 -10.68 7.92 -6.53
C PRO A 349 -11.18 6.62 -5.93
N TYR A 350 -11.84 6.70 -4.76
CA TYR A 350 -12.46 5.53 -4.15
C TYR A 350 -13.50 4.84 -5.07
N SER A 351 -14.35 5.62 -5.75
CA SER A 351 -15.34 5.07 -6.69
C SER A 351 -14.69 4.44 -7.93
N GLN A 352 -13.57 5.00 -8.41
CA GLN A 352 -12.78 4.41 -9.51
C GLN A 352 -12.19 3.06 -9.12
N ILE A 353 -11.62 2.98 -7.91
CA ILE A 353 -11.08 1.74 -7.35
C ILE A 353 -12.22 0.71 -7.24
N ARG A 354 -13.36 1.07 -6.65
CA ARG A 354 -14.53 0.18 -6.54
C ARG A 354 -15.02 -0.35 -7.88
N ALA A 355 -15.16 0.52 -8.89
CA ALA A 355 -15.61 0.11 -10.22
C ALA A 355 -14.63 -0.87 -10.88
N SER A 356 -13.33 -0.62 -10.73
CA SER A 356 -12.29 -1.50 -11.29
C SER A 356 -12.19 -2.82 -10.53
N VAL A 357 -12.30 -2.79 -9.20
CA VAL A 357 -12.39 -4.00 -8.36
C VAL A 357 -13.59 -4.85 -8.77
N ALA A 358 -14.77 -4.26 -8.96
CA ALA A 358 -15.95 -5.00 -9.40
C ALA A 358 -15.76 -5.70 -10.76
N ASP A 359 -15.08 -5.05 -11.71
CA ASP A 359 -14.78 -5.64 -13.01
C ASP A 359 -13.77 -6.80 -12.91
N ILE A 360 -12.73 -6.65 -12.08
CA ILE A 360 -11.73 -7.71 -11.82
C ILE A 360 -12.37 -8.89 -11.09
N VAL A 361 -13.17 -8.63 -10.06
CA VAL A 361 -13.86 -9.65 -9.25
C VAL A 361 -14.82 -10.46 -10.11
N ARG A 362 -15.59 -9.81 -10.99
CA ARG A 362 -16.47 -10.51 -11.93
C ARG A 362 -15.69 -11.51 -12.78
N GLN A 363 -14.50 -11.13 -13.21
CA GLN A 363 -13.66 -11.97 -14.04
C GLN A 363 -13.02 -13.13 -13.27
N ILE A 364 -12.46 -12.87 -12.09
CA ILE A 364 -11.87 -13.92 -11.23
C ILE A 364 -12.93 -14.95 -10.86
N ARG A 365 -14.15 -14.52 -10.52
CA ARG A 365 -15.26 -15.44 -10.23
C ARG A 365 -15.63 -16.29 -11.44
N ALA A 366 -15.62 -15.69 -12.64
CA ALA A 366 -15.92 -16.41 -13.88
C ALA A 366 -14.85 -17.45 -14.24
N THR A 367 -13.58 -17.26 -13.86
CA THR A 367 -12.51 -18.24 -14.11
C THR A 367 -12.37 -19.27 -13.01
N THR A 368 -12.43 -18.86 -11.74
CA THR A 368 -12.23 -19.75 -10.58
C THR A 368 -13.48 -20.52 -10.19
N GLY A 369 -14.66 -20.08 -10.63
CA GLY A 369 -15.95 -20.64 -10.23
C GLY A 369 -16.33 -20.32 -8.78
N LYS A 370 -15.61 -19.43 -8.09
CA LYS A 370 -15.90 -19.01 -6.72
C LYS A 370 -16.99 -17.94 -6.68
N ASP A 371 -17.78 -17.97 -5.61
CA ASP A 371 -18.89 -17.04 -5.38
C ASP A 371 -18.42 -15.66 -4.84
N HIS A 372 -17.22 -15.61 -4.29
CA HIS A 372 -16.54 -14.43 -3.75
C HIS A 372 -15.05 -14.40 -4.11
N VAL A 373 -14.42 -13.23 -3.97
CA VAL A 373 -12.96 -13.04 -4.16
C VAL A 373 -12.34 -12.48 -2.88
N ASN A 374 -11.17 -12.99 -2.50
CA ASN A 374 -10.41 -12.49 -1.36
C ASN A 374 -9.62 -11.23 -1.74
N LEU A 375 -9.86 -10.12 -1.03
CA LEU A 375 -9.17 -8.85 -1.26
C LEU A 375 -8.13 -8.60 -0.17
N TYR A 376 -6.87 -8.46 -0.59
CA TYR A 376 -5.73 -8.06 0.22
C TYR A 376 -5.32 -6.63 -0.13
N VAL A 377 -4.84 -5.90 0.88
CA VAL A 377 -4.44 -4.50 0.71
C VAL A 377 -3.03 -4.32 1.26
N THR A 378 -2.21 -3.56 0.54
CA THR A 378 -0.83 -3.28 0.92
C THR A 378 -0.38 -1.89 0.50
N GLY A 379 0.66 -1.40 1.16
CA GLY A 379 1.34 -0.17 0.79
C GLY A 379 2.57 0.08 1.64
N HIS A 380 3.42 0.97 1.17
CA HIS A 380 4.63 1.40 1.88
C HIS A 380 4.64 2.93 2.03
N SER A 381 5.08 3.47 3.17
CA SER A 381 5.18 4.92 3.43
C SER A 381 3.82 5.64 3.29
N LEU A 382 3.72 6.73 2.52
CA LEU A 382 2.43 7.33 2.10
C LEU A 382 1.43 6.29 1.59
N GLY A 383 1.90 5.29 0.83
CA GLY A 383 1.08 4.22 0.30
C GLY A 383 0.49 3.35 1.41
N ALA A 384 1.23 3.14 2.50
CA ALA A 384 0.72 2.45 3.68
C ALA A 384 -0.41 3.24 4.36
N ALA A 385 -0.27 4.57 4.48
CA ALA A 385 -1.33 5.43 5.02
C ALA A 385 -2.61 5.36 4.19
N LEU A 386 -2.46 5.42 2.87
CA LEU A 386 -3.58 5.33 1.92
C LEU A 386 -4.23 3.94 1.93
N ALA A 387 -3.41 2.88 2.05
CA ALA A 387 -3.88 1.52 2.24
C ALA A 387 -4.72 1.40 3.52
N CYS A 388 -4.27 1.97 4.64
CA CYS A 388 -5.02 2.02 5.90
C CYS A 388 -6.38 2.72 5.73
N VAL A 389 -6.40 3.93 5.17
CA VAL A 389 -7.66 4.68 4.95
C VAL A 389 -8.63 3.93 4.04
N PHE A 390 -8.13 3.33 2.96
CA PHE A 390 -8.94 2.50 2.06
C PHE A 390 -9.48 1.26 2.79
N TYR A 391 -8.61 0.57 3.54
CA TYR A 391 -8.93 -0.66 4.25
C TYR A 391 -9.98 -0.44 5.34
N SER A 392 -9.89 0.66 6.11
CA SER A 392 -10.89 1.05 7.10
C SER A 392 -12.29 1.19 6.48
N ARG A 393 -12.39 1.84 5.31
CA ARG A 393 -13.66 1.91 4.57
C ARG A 393 -14.11 0.54 4.07
N ALA A 394 -13.21 -0.24 3.51
CA ALA A 394 -13.52 -1.54 2.91
C ALA A 394 -14.06 -2.53 3.95
N ILE A 395 -13.49 -2.56 5.16
CA ILE A 395 -13.99 -3.37 6.28
C ILE A 395 -15.32 -2.82 6.80
N ALA A 396 -15.40 -1.52 7.08
CA ALA A 396 -16.59 -0.93 7.69
C ALA A 396 -17.81 -0.89 6.74
N SER A 397 -17.62 -1.05 5.43
CA SER A 397 -18.68 -0.95 4.43
C SER A 397 -18.53 -2.00 3.32
N PRO A 398 -18.64 -3.31 3.62
CA PRO A 398 -18.42 -4.39 2.64
C PRO A 398 -19.42 -4.36 1.47
N LYS A 399 -20.61 -3.80 1.71
CA LYS A 399 -21.66 -3.57 0.70
C LYS A 399 -21.19 -2.67 -0.44
N ASP A 400 -20.09 -1.92 -0.27
CA ASP A 400 -19.51 -1.11 -1.33
C ASP A 400 -19.07 -1.93 -2.55
N TYR A 401 -18.82 -3.23 -2.40
CA TYR A 401 -18.45 -4.13 -3.50
C TYR A 401 -19.64 -4.95 -4.05
N GLY A 402 -20.85 -4.68 -3.58
CA GLY A 402 -22.06 -5.35 -4.02
C GLY A 402 -22.23 -6.77 -3.49
N LEU A 403 -23.42 -7.32 -3.75
CA LEU A 403 -23.81 -8.67 -3.37
C LEU A 403 -23.82 -9.58 -4.61
N ASN A 404 -23.55 -10.87 -4.43
CA ASN A 404 -23.73 -11.88 -5.46
C ASN A 404 -25.21 -12.28 -5.58
N GLU A 405 -25.50 -13.23 -6.46
CA GLU A 405 -26.85 -13.73 -6.74
C GLU A 405 -27.53 -14.35 -5.50
N GLN A 406 -26.73 -14.81 -4.52
CA GLN A 406 -27.19 -15.40 -3.27
C GLN A 406 -27.32 -14.38 -2.14
N GLY A 407 -27.07 -13.10 -2.42
CA GLY A 407 -27.13 -12.02 -1.43
C GLY A 407 -25.92 -11.95 -0.50
N THR A 408 -24.84 -12.69 -0.77
CA THR A 408 -23.58 -12.61 0.01
C THR A 408 -22.58 -11.65 -0.66
N ASN A 409 -21.60 -11.14 0.08
CA ASN A 409 -20.67 -10.14 -0.46
C ASN A 409 -19.80 -10.75 -1.58
N GLN A 410 -19.65 -10.04 -2.70
CA GLN A 410 -18.79 -10.53 -3.79
C GLN A 410 -17.30 -10.45 -3.48
N VAL A 411 -16.94 -9.60 -2.51
CA VAL A 411 -15.55 -9.34 -2.09
C VAL A 411 -15.44 -9.55 -0.61
N TYR A 412 -14.53 -10.42 -0.21
CA TYR A 412 -14.17 -10.62 1.19
C TYR A 412 -12.84 -9.93 1.44
N VAL A 413 -12.89 -8.78 2.09
CA VAL A 413 -11.69 -8.10 2.58
C VAL A 413 -11.02 -9.01 3.61
N ARG A 414 -9.77 -9.39 3.36
CA ARG A 414 -8.92 -10.22 4.24
C ARG A 414 -7.90 -9.32 4.94
N ASP A 415 -6.82 -9.89 5.46
CA ASP A 415 -5.77 -9.12 6.12
C ASP A 415 -5.12 -8.09 5.19
N ALA A 416 -4.61 -7.04 5.80
CA ALA A 416 -3.79 -6.03 5.13
C ALA A 416 -2.40 -5.98 5.77
N TYR A 417 -1.38 -5.75 4.95
CA TYR A 417 0.01 -5.66 5.39
C TYR A 417 0.56 -4.33 4.91
N THR A 418 0.98 -3.49 5.84
CA THR A 418 1.44 -2.13 5.53
C THR A 418 2.83 -1.92 6.11
N PHE A 419 3.66 -1.17 5.39
CA PHE A 419 5.09 -1.05 5.70
C PHE A 419 5.46 0.41 5.93
N GLY A 420 5.99 0.72 7.11
CA GLY A 420 6.42 2.10 7.43
C GLY A 420 5.25 3.08 7.48
N THR A 421 4.13 2.62 8.03
CA THR A 421 2.85 3.34 8.06
C THR A 421 2.92 4.55 8.98
N PRO A 422 2.62 5.76 8.50
CA PRO A 422 2.47 6.94 9.36
C PRO A 422 1.12 6.93 10.08
N ILE A 423 0.95 7.82 11.07
CA ILE A 423 -0.31 8.02 11.79
C ILE A 423 -1.45 8.45 10.86
N VAL A 424 -2.68 7.97 11.10
CA VAL A 424 -3.80 8.14 10.14
C VAL A 424 -4.98 8.93 10.67
N GLY A 425 -5.19 8.97 11.98
CA GLY A 425 -6.39 9.55 12.58
C GLY A 425 -6.23 9.84 14.07
N ASP A 426 -7.34 10.11 14.74
CA ASP A 426 -7.44 10.31 16.19
C ASP A 426 -7.59 8.97 16.96
N PRO A 427 -7.51 8.93 18.30
CA PRO A 427 -7.61 7.68 19.05
C PRO A 427 -9.00 7.03 18.93
N ASP A 428 -10.05 7.80 18.64
CA ASP A 428 -11.39 7.27 18.36
C ASP A 428 -11.39 6.34 17.13
N CYS A 429 -10.50 6.59 16.16
CA CYS A 429 -10.35 5.75 14.98
C CYS A 429 -9.89 4.32 15.32
N ILE A 430 -9.12 4.13 16.40
CA ILE A 430 -8.70 2.81 16.88
C ILE A 430 -9.92 1.99 17.27
N SER A 431 -10.79 2.57 18.11
CA SER A 431 -11.98 1.87 18.62
C SER A 431 -12.95 1.55 17.49
N ALA A 432 -13.19 2.50 16.58
CA ALA A 432 -14.03 2.31 15.42
C ALA A 432 -13.50 1.22 14.48
N PHE A 433 -12.19 1.21 14.23
CA PHE A 433 -11.55 0.21 13.38
C PHE A 433 -11.59 -1.18 13.99
N ASN A 434 -11.29 -1.31 15.29
CA ASN A 434 -11.37 -2.57 16.02
C ASN A 434 -12.78 -3.15 15.99
N GLN A 435 -13.78 -2.32 16.26
CA GLN A 435 -15.18 -2.74 16.20
C GLN A 435 -15.51 -3.28 14.80
N ALA A 436 -15.09 -2.59 13.74
CA ALA A 436 -15.33 -3.03 12.37
C ALA A 436 -14.62 -4.36 12.03
N CYS A 437 -13.43 -4.62 12.58
CA CYS A 437 -12.72 -5.89 12.39
C CYS A 437 -13.35 -7.04 13.18
N HIS A 438 -13.91 -6.78 14.37
CA HIS A 438 -14.51 -7.79 15.24
C HIS A 438 -15.94 -8.16 14.87
N ASP A 439 -16.77 -7.19 14.46
CA ASP A 439 -18.20 -7.41 14.19
C ASP A 439 -18.46 -8.25 12.93
N ARG A 440 -17.44 -8.48 12.11
CA ARG A 440 -17.63 -9.04 10.78
C ARG A 440 -17.55 -10.57 10.74
N ASP A 441 -16.54 -11.14 11.39
CA ASP A 441 -16.30 -12.58 11.40
C ASP A 441 -15.58 -12.93 12.70
N LEU A 442 -16.32 -13.50 13.64
CA LEU A 442 -15.80 -13.88 14.95
C LEU A 442 -14.86 -15.09 14.84
N ASP A 443 -15.11 -15.96 13.87
CA ASP A 443 -14.32 -17.19 13.67
C ASP A 443 -13.02 -16.91 12.90
N HIS A 444 -13.05 -15.90 12.00
CA HIS A 444 -11.88 -15.48 11.21
C HIS A 444 -11.67 -13.96 11.24
N PRO A 445 -11.22 -13.42 12.39
CA PRO A 445 -11.03 -11.99 12.55
C PRO A 445 -9.96 -11.47 11.58
N GLN A 446 -10.26 -10.34 10.95
CA GLN A 446 -9.31 -9.68 10.05
C GLN A 446 -8.28 -8.87 10.84
N ALA A 447 -7.05 -8.82 10.31
CA ALA A 447 -5.98 -8.03 10.88
C ALA A 447 -5.37 -7.07 9.85
N LEU A 448 -5.12 -5.84 10.30
CA LEU A 448 -4.23 -4.91 9.62
C LEU A 448 -2.88 -4.97 10.33
N TRP A 449 -1.89 -5.56 9.67
CA TRP A 449 -0.53 -5.66 10.17
C TRP A 449 0.29 -4.44 9.74
N ARG A 450 0.78 -3.69 10.71
CA ARG A 450 1.67 -2.54 10.52
C ARG A 450 3.10 -2.99 10.76
N VAL A 451 3.79 -3.33 9.68
CA VAL A 451 5.18 -3.79 9.74
C VAL A 451 6.11 -2.59 9.83
N THR A 452 6.91 -2.52 10.88
CA THR A 452 7.89 -1.45 11.10
C THR A 452 9.31 -2.03 11.09
N SER A 453 10.26 -1.32 10.48
CA SER A 453 11.65 -1.76 10.39
C SER A 453 12.52 -0.94 11.34
N ARG A 454 13.06 -1.57 12.38
CA ARG A 454 13.98 -0.97 13.35
C ARG A 454 13.41 0.34 13.95
N ARG A 455 14.12 1.46 13.74
CA ARG A 455 13.74 2.83 14.13
C ARG A 455 13.36 3.67 12.90
N ASP A 456 12.62 3.08 11.96
CA ASP A 456 12.08 3.77 10.79
C ASP A 456 11.48 5.13 11.20
N SER A 457 12.05 6.21 10.66
CA SER A 457 11.59 7.57 10.96
C SER A 457 10.15 7.79 10.54
N ILE A 458 9.67 7.32 9.39
CA ILE A 458 8.31 7.69 8.96
C ILE A 458 7.24 7.06 9.85
N ALA A 459 7.47 5.83 10.32
CA ALA A 459 6.60 5.17 11.27
C ALA A 459 6.70 5.69 12.72
N THR A 460 7.75 6.45 13.07
CA THR A 460 8.07 6.78 14.49
C THR A 460 8.57 8.22 14.74
N MET A 461 8.53 9.11 13.75
CA MET A 461 9.03 10.48 13.84
C MET A 461 7.95 11.45 14.31
N MET A 462 6.70 11.17 13.97
CA MET A 462 5.58 11.91 14.54
C MET A 462 5.22 11.27 15.88
N PRO A 463 4.92 12.07 16.92
CA PRO A 463 4.51 11.54 18.20
C PRO A 463 3.19 10.79 18.07
N ASP A 464 3.21 9.54 18.49
CA ASP A 464 2.12 8.56 18.49
C ASP A 464 1.41 8.53 19.85
N ALA A 465 1.31 9.68 20.53
CA ALA A 465 0.81 9.68 21.90
C ALA A 465 -0.65 9.17 22.00
N GLY A 466 -1.41 9.27 20.91
CA GLY A 466 -2.75 8.69 20.78
C GLY A 466 -2.80 7.16 20.79
N ASP A 467 -1.68 6.47 20.55
CA ASP A 467 -1.59 5.00 20.61
C ASP A 467 -1.60 4.50 22.07
N PHE A 468 -1.25 5.37 23.03
CA PHE A 468 -1.14 5.00 24.43
C PHE A 468 -2.45 5.25 25.18
N ASN A 469 -2.97 4.20 25.81
CA ASN A 469 -4.17 4.28 26.64
C ASN A 469 -4.07 5.32 27.78
N THR A 470 -2.86 5.54 28.31
CA THR A 470 -2.58 6.54 29.35
C THR A 470 -2.67 7.97 28.83
N LEU A 471 -2.45 8.16 27.53
CA LEU A 471 -2.39 9.46 26.86
C LEU A 471 -3.56 9.69 25.87
N LYS A 472 -4.51 8.76 25.80
CA LYS A 472 -5.73 8.87 24.97
C LYS A 472 -6.58 10.11 25.27
N HIS A 473 -6.41 10.71 26.44
CA HIS A 473 -7.12 11.92 26.89
C HIS A 473 -6.32 13.21 26.68
N ILE A 474 -5.19 13.14 25.97
CA ILE A 474 -4.52 14.35 25.47
C ILE A 474 -5.55 15.21 24.74
N SER A 475 -5.41 16.53 24.89
CA SER A 475 -6.25 17.52 24.24
C SER A 475 -6.49 17.16 22.77
N PRO A 476 -7.76 17.04 22.31
CA PRO A 476 -8.07 16.72 20.92
C PRO A 476 -7.53 17.74 19.90
N THR A 477 -7.10 18.91 20.37
CA THR A 477 -6.48 19.96 19.55
C THR A 477 -4.96 19.85 19.47
N SER A 478 -4.34 18.93 20.22
CA SER A 478 -2.91 18.65 20.18
C SER A 478 -2.54 17.81 18.95
N GLN A 479 -1.36 18.07 18.39
CA GLN A 479 -0.77 17.25 17.32
C GLN A 479 -0.22 15.92 17.85
N LEU A 480 -0.18 15.72 19.16
CA LEU A 480 0.15 14.42 19.77
C LEU A 480 -1.05 13.47 19.80
N HIS A 481 -2.26 13.97 19.50
CA HIS A 481 -3.50 13.21 19.54
C HIS A 481 -3.67 12.28 18.32
N PHE A 482 -2.67 12.18 17.45
CA PHE A 482 -2.71 11.22 16.37
C PHE A 482 -2.44 9.81 16.87
N ALA A 483 -3.10 8.86 16.20
CA ALA A 483 -3.00 7.45 16.45
C ALA A 483 -2.82 6.67 15.14
N HIS A 484 -2.16 5.53 15.26
CA HIS A 484 -2.14 4.48 14.27
C HIS A 484 -3.38 3.60 14.39
N ILE A 485 -3.64 2.84 13.33
CA ILE A 485 -4.55 1.70 13.33
C ILE A 485 -3.78 0.45 12.90
N GLY A 486 -4.25 -0.71 13.33
CA GLY A 486 -3.64 -2.00 13.03
C GLY A 486 -2.56 -2.42 14.03
N GLN A 487 -2.31 -3.71 14.08
CA GLN A 487 -1.36 -4.32 14.99
C GLN A 487 0.07 -4.14 14.47
N GLU A 488 0.94 -3.53 15.27
CA GLU A 488 2.35 -3.39 14.91
C GLU A 488 3.09 -4.73 15.00
N VAL A 489 3.91 -5.00 13.99
CA VAL A 489 4.91 -6.06 13.96
C VAL A 489 6.26 -5.42 13.62
N GLN A 490 7.08 -5.20 14.63
CA GLN A 490 8.36 -4.52 14.50
C GLN A 490 9.49 -5.53 14.25
N LEU A 491 10.13 -5.37 13.11
CA LEU A 491 11.33 -6.08 12.69
C LEU A 491 12.55 -5.44 13.37
N SER A 492 13.05 -6.08 14.42
CA SER A 492 14.07 -5.48 15.29
C SER A 492 15.50 -5.56 14.72
N ASN A 493 16.44 -4.91 15.41
CA ASN A 493 17.87 -5.04 15.10
C ASN A 493 18.39 -6.46 15.35
N ASP A 494 17.84 -7.14 16.35
CA ASP A 494 18.08 -8.56 16.59
C ASP A 494 17.18 -9.37 15.65
N ILE A 495 17.79 -10.04 14.69
CA ILE A 495 17.05 -10.83 13.69
C ILE A 495 16.21 -11.93 14.32
N ARG A 496 16.51 -12.35 15.56
CA ARG A 496 15.79 -13.41 16.29
C ARG A 496 14.60 -12.90 17.09
N LYS A 497 14.40 -11.57 17.12
CA LYS A 497 13.34 -10.94 17.92
C LYS A 497 12.43 -10.14 17.02
N VAL A 498 11.15 -10.51 17.07
CA VAL A 498 10.06 -9.75 16.48
C VAL A 498 9.22 -9.20 17.62
N TYR A 499 8.97 -7.90 17.58
CA TYR A 499 8.16 -7.25 18.61
C TYR A 499 6.76 -7.01 18.10
N THR A 500 5.77 -7.10 18.97
CA THR A 500 4.43 -6.57 18.70
C THR A 500 4.21 -5.32 19.54
N GLY A 501 3.97 -4.20 18.87
CA GLY A 501 3.80 -2.87 19.48
C GLY A 501 2.33 -2.42 19.59
N PRO A 502 2.06 -1.20 20.09
CA PRO A 502 0.72 -0.64 20.15
C PRO A 502 0.19 -0.33 18.73
N GLY A 503 -1.10 0.00 18.60
CA GLY A 503 -1.65 0.46 17.30
C GLY A 503 -3.04 -0.06 16.96
N THR A 504 -3.55 -1.05 17.66
CA THR A 504 -4.98 -1.32 17.83
C THR A 504 -5.06 -2.26 19.00
N ALA A 505 -5.94 -2.02 19.96
CA ALA A 505 -6.19 -3.02 20.99
C ALA A 505 -6.87 -4.23 20.33
N LEU A 506 -6.09 -5.14 19.72
CA LEU A 506 -6.43 -6.56 19.81
C LEU A 506 -6.79 -6.79 21.29
N PRO A 507 -7.86 -7.54 21.60
CA PRO A 507 -8.24 -7.81 22.98
C PRO A 507 -6.96 -8.11 23.79
N LYS A 508 -6.74 -7.36 24.88
CA LYS A 508 -5.48 -7.43 25.64
C LYS A 508 -5.09 -8.89 25.84
N GLN A 509 -3.85 -9.25 25.54
CA GLN A 509 -3.29 -10.61 25.60
C GLN A 509 -3.64 -11.55 24.43
N THR A 510 -4.18 -11.06 23.30
CA THR A 510 -4.32 -11.92 22.11
C THR A 510 -2.93 -12.31 21.58
N PRO A 511 -2.50 -13.59 21.68
CA PRO A 511 -1.24 -14.03 21.12
C PRO A 511 -1.19 -13.80 19.60
N VAL A 512 -0.03 -13.37 19.11
CA VAL A 512 0.31 -13.24 17.71
C VAL A 512 1.33 -14.34 17.45
N ASN A 513 1.08 -15.16 16.43
CA ASN A 513 1.98 -16.21 16.00
C ASN A 513 2.51 -15.90 14.60
N ILE A 514 3.81 -16.08 14.40
CA ILE A 514 4.38 -16.05 13.05
C ILE A 514 4.16 -17.42 12.42
N VAL A 515 3.38 -17.46 11.34
CA VAL A 515 3.13 -18.69 10.59
C VAL A 515 3.94 -18.69 9.30
N THR A 516 4.39 -19.89 8.91
CA THR A 516 5.04 -20.13 7.63
C THR A 516 4.62 -21.46 7.05
N HIS A 517 4.60 -21.52 5.73
CA HIS A 517 4.24 -22.71 4.97
C HIS A 517 5.42 -23.33 4.22
N LEU A 518 6.63 -22.83 4.51
CA LEU A 518 7.87 -23.27 3.90
C LEU A 518 8.76 -24.00 4.90
N ASP A 519 9.58 -24.91 4.37
CA ASP A 519 10.62 -25.57 5.16
C ASP A 519 11.64 -24.54 5.71
N ARG A 520 12.35 -24.92 6.78
CA ARG A 520 13.36 -24.09 7.46
C ARG A 520 12.80 -22.80 8.08
N GLY A 521 11.55 -22.84 8.55
CA GLY A 521 10.94 -21.75 9.29
C GLY A 521 10.67 -20.51 8.45
N GLY A 522 10.51 -20.65 7.13
CA GLY A 522 10.15 -19.52 6.27
C GLY A 522 11.33 -18.58 5.96
N VAL A 523 12.57 -19.05 5.94
CA VAL A 523 13.70 -18.20 5.52
C VAL A 523 13.54 -17.79 4.05
N GLY A 524 13.71 -16.49 3.78
CA GLY A 524 13.74 -15.94 2.42
C GLY A 524 15.14 -15.93 1.80
N PRO A 525 15.28 -15.38 0.58
CA PRO A 525 16.54 -15.36 -0.14
C PRO A 525 17.62 -14.56 0.61
N GLU A 526 18.89 -14.85 0.35
CA GLU A 526 20.00 -14.13 0.97
C GLU A 526 20.10 -12.69 0.42
N VAL A 527 19.77 -11.72 1.27
CA VAL A 527 19.84 -10.29 0.94
C VAL A 527 21.18 -9.71 1.38
N ASN A 528 22.01 -9.35 0.40
CA ASN A 528 23.30 -8.69 0.60
C ASN A 528 23.23 -7.23 0.13
N LEU A 529 23.08 -6.30 1.09
CA LEU A 529 23.04 -4.87 0.81
C LEU A 529 24.46 -4.32 0.57
N PRO A 530 24.62 -3.26 -0.25
CA PRO A 530 25.92 -2.66 -0.52
C PRO A 530 26.64 -2.19 0.75
N GLY A 531 27.98 -2.31 0.81
CA GLY A 531 28.75 -2.01 2.02
C GLY A 531 28.59 -0.58 2.56
N TYR A 532 28.31 0.41 1.70
CA TYR A 532 28.02 1.78 2.15
C TYR A 532 26.66 1.89 2.86
N PHE A 533 25.72 0.98 2.60
CA PHE A 533 24.42 0.94 3.30
C PHE A 533 24.64 0.72 4.81
N TRP A 534 25.57 -0.16 5.16
CA TRP A 534 25.97 -0.42 6.54
C TRP A 534 26.58 0.82 7.22
N PHE A 535 27.32 1.65 6.48
CA PHE A 535 27.83 2.92 7.01
C PHE A 535 26.67 3.90 7.30
N LEU A 536 25.72 4.02 6.37
CA LEU A 536 24.55 4.88 6.53
C LEU A 536 23.65 4.42 7.69
N GLU A 537 23.49 3.10 7.89
CA GLU A 537 22.77 2.53 9.04
C GLU A 537 23.41 2.83 10.40
N ARG A 538 24.70 3.20 10.44
CA ARG A 538 25.42 3.53 11.67
C ARG A 538 25.46 5.03 11.95
N THR A 539 25.16 5.86 10.95
CA THR A 539 25.13 7.31 11.15
C THR A 539 23.82 7.72 11.84
N PRO A 540 23.88 8.39 13.00
CA PRO A 540 22.67 8.87 13.69
C PRO A 540 21.79 9.72 12.78
N VAL A 541 20.46 9.66 12.98
CA VAL A 541 19.43 10.33 12.16
C VAL A 541 19.29 9.75 10.75
N ILE A 542 20.39 9.57 10.01
CA ILE A 542 20.40 8.95 8.69
C ILE A 542 19.90 7.50 8.77
N ASN A 543 20.33 6.75 9.78
CA ASN A 543 19.92 5.37 9.97
C ASN A 543 18.41 5.17 10.05
N ARG A 544 17.66 6.15 10.57
CA ARG A 544 16.20 6.10 10.65
C ARG A 544 15.55 6.26 9.28
N MET A 545 16.07 7.18 8.47
CA MET A 545 15.62 7.38 7.09
C MET A 545 15.96 6.19 6.20
N ILE A 546 17.11 5.56 6.42
CA ILE A 546 17.55 4.36 5.69
C ILE A 546 16.71 3.14 6.07
N ALA A 547 16.33 3.01 7.35
CA ALA A 547 15.46 1.94 7.82
C ALA A 547 14.07 1.98 7.17
N HIS A 548 13.63 3.15 6.69
CA HIS A 548 12.40 3.35 5.93
C HIS A 548 12.46 2.84 4.49
N LEU A 549 13.63 2.48 3.95
CA LEU A 549 13.72 2.08 2.55
C LEU A 549 13.16 0.67 2.34
N PRO A 550 12.48 0.38 1.21
CA PRO A 550 11.99 -0.97 0.90
C PRO A 550 13.07 -2.05 0.99
N ALA A 551 14.32 -1.72 0.63
CA ALA A 551 15.46 -2.62 0.76
C ALA A 551 15.74 -3.03 2.22
N SER A 552 15.58 -2.11 3.18
CA SER A 552 15.76 -2.43 4.61
C SER A 552 14.65 -3.36 5.12
N TYR A 553 13.41 -3.11 4.68
CA TYR A 553 12.28 -3.99 4.99
C TYR A 553 12.50 -5.40 4.44
N TRP A 554 12.90 -5.52 3.17
CA TRP A 554 13.15 -6.80 2.54
C TRP A 554 14.34 -7.56 3.15
N ASP A 555 15.43 -6.87 3.47
CA ASP A 555 16.58 -7.44 4.17
C ASP A 555 16.19 -8.06 5.52
N ARG A 556 15.28 -7.42 6.25
CA ARG A 556 14.84 -7.93 7.55
C ARG A 556 13.82 -9.03 7.40
N LEU A 557 12.81 -8.83 6.56
CA LEU A 557 11.72 -9.79 6.38
C LEU A 557 12.21 -11.13 5.80
N SER A 558 13.25 -11.13 4.96
CA SER A 558 13.89 -12.36 4.46
C SER A 558 14.58 -13.18 5.57
N LYS A 559 14.93 -12.57 6.70
CA LYS A 559 15.64 -13.21 7.82
C LYS A 559 14.73 -13.64 8.97
N VAL A 560 13.48 -13.16 9.00
CA VAL A 560 12.47 -13.56 10.00
C VAL A 560 12.14 -15.04 9.83
N ARG A 561 11.98 -15.74 10.95
CA ARG A 561 11.57 -17.14 11.00
C ARG A 561 10.35 -17.32 11.90
N SER A 562 9.55 -18.34 11.62
CA SER A 562 8.43 -18.74 12.47
C SER A 562 8.86 -19.26 13.84
N GLU A 563 10.11 -19.73 13.96
CA GLU A 563 10.71 -20.23 15.20
C GLU A 563 11.09 -19.11 16.18
N TYR A 564 11.01 -17.85 15.77
CA TYR A 564 11.38 -16.73 16.61
C TYR A 564 10.26 -16.37 17.56
N ASP A 565 10.60 -16.23 18.85
CA ASP A 565 9.67 -15.78 19.87
C ASP A 565 9.23 -14.33 19.57
N ILE A 566 7.92 -14.09 19.66
CA ILE A 566 7.36 -12.75 19.64
C ILE A 566 7.46 -12.17 21.05
N GLU A 567 8.20 -11.07 21.19
CA GLU A 567 8.29 -10.32 22.43
C GLU A 567 7.18 -9.25 22.44
N TYR A 568 6.32 -9.30 23.46
CA TYR A 568 5.33 -8.25 23.70
C TYR A 568 6.01 -7.08 24.38
N ILE A 569 5.93 -5.91 23.76
CA ILE A 569 6.39 -4.69 24.41
C ILE A 569 5.28 -4.24 25.36
N ASP A 570 5.38 -4.68 26.62
CA ASP A 570 4.44 -4.29 27.69
C ASP A 570 4.55 -2.80 28.09
N TRP A 571 5.61 -2.11 27.64
CA TRP A 571 5.93 -0.74 28.01
C TRP A 571 6.27 0.11 26.79
N HIS A 572 5.31 0.93 26.36
CA HIS A 572 5.55 2.28 25.87
C HIS A 572 4.44 3.21 26.38
#